data_AF-A0A9Q3ESQ6-F1
#
_entry.id   AF-A0A9Q3ESQ6-F1
#
_cell.length_a   1.000
_cell.length_b   1.000
_cell.length_c   1.000
_cell.angle_alpha   90.00
_cell.angle_beta   90.00
_cell.angle_gamma   90.00
#
_symmetry.space_group_name_H-M   'P 1'
#
loop_
_entity.id
_entity.type
_entity.pdbx_description
1 polymer ?
#
loop_
_entity_poly.entity_id
_entity_poly.type
_entity_poly.pdbx_seq_one_letter_code
_entity_poly.pdbx_strand_id
1 'polypeptide(L)'
;MKDCKDPSLSSKLDETWKKAYDEGRFHLLDGILYHRTKSTCVMALTDKTLISNILNECHDSVAAGHPSEDKTLERVITCSWWPNWQKDVAEY
;
A
#
# COMPACT_ATOMS: atom_id res chain seq x y z
N MET A 1 -10.80 -15.83 -11.67
CA MET A 1 -9.94 -16.05 -10.49
C MET A 1 -10.85 -16.05 -9.28
N LYS A 2 -10.91 -17.13 -8.50
CA LYS A 2 -11.74 -17.19 -7.28
C LYS A 2 -11.00 -16.40 -6.19
N ASP A 3 -11.68 -15.46 -5.55
CA ASP A 3 -11.17 -14.81 -4.34
C ASP A 3 -11.13 -15.86 -3.23
N CYS A 4 -9.96 -16.46 -3.02
CA CYS A 4 -9.72 -17.43 -1.96
C CYS A 4 -9.51 -16.66 -0.65
N LYS A 5 -10.59 -16.17 -0.05
CA LYS A 5 -10.56 -15.63 1.31
C LYS A 5 -10.38 -16.79 2.29
N ASP A 6 -9.23 -16.86 2.95
CA ASP A 6 -8.99 -17.72 4.11
C ASP A 6 -9.56 -17.03 5.37
N PRO A 7 -10.63 -17.58 5.99
CA PRO A 7 -11.21 -17.01 7.21
C PRO A 7 -10.27 -17.07 8.43
N SER A 8 -9.32 -18.02 8.45
CA SER A 8 -8.36 -18.18 9.54
C SER A 8 -7.26 -17.13 9.51
N LEU A 9 -7.06 -16.48 8.36
CA LEU A 9 -6.16 -15.34 8.21
C LEU A 9 -6.85 -14.03 8.62
N SER A 10 -8.11 -13.82 8.23
CA SER A 10 -8.89 -12.61 8.57
C SER A 10 -8.93 -12.33 10.08
N SER A 11 -9.06 -13.37 10.90
CA SER A 11 -9.12 -13.22 12.37
C SER A 11 -7.80 -12.83 13.03
N LYS A 12 -6.68 -12.92 12.30
CA LYS A 12 -5.32 -12.60 12.80
C LYS A 12 -4.82 -11.25 12.31
N LEU A 13 -5.55 -10.60 11.41
CA LEU A 13 -5.20 -9.29 10.88
C LEU A 13 -5.66 -8.19 11.84
N ASP A 14 -4.86 -7.14 11.96
CA ASP A 14 -5.30 -5.91 12.60
C ASP A 14 -6.53 -5.34 11.87
N GLU A 15 -7.36 -4.59 12.59
CA GLU A 15 -8.67 -4.12 12.11
C GLU A 15 -8.60 -3.45 10.72
N THR A 16 -7.57 -2.64 10.48
CA THR A 16 -7.41 -1.91 9.22
C THR A 16 -7.05 -2.82 8.05
N TRP A 17 -6.20 -3.83 8.28
CA TRP A 17 -5.86 -4.85 7.28
C TRP A 17 -7.03 -5.80 7.02
N LYS A 18 -7.71 -6.20 8.10
CA LYS A 18 -8.87 -7.07 8.07
C LYS A 18 -9.98 -6.49 7.20
N LYS A 19 -10.29 -5.21 7.34
CA LYS A 19 -11.31 -4.54 6.52
C LYS A 19 -11.01 -4.66 5.01
N ALA A 20 -9.80 -4.34 4.59
CA ALA A 20 -9.41 -4.43 3.18
C ALA A 20 -9.42 -5.89 2.67
N TYR A 21 -9.05 -6.84 3.54
CA TYR A 21 -9.07 -8.28 3.24
C TYR A 21 -10.48 -8.83 3.08
N ASP A 22 -11.38 -8.51 4.02
CA ASP A 22 -12.77 -8.93 4.00
C ASP A 22 -13.52 -8.35 2.79
N GLU A 23 -13.11 -7.18 2.30
CA GLU A 23 -13.61 -6.57 1.07
C GLU A 23 -13.08 -7.23 -0.22
N GLY A 24 -12.18 -8.21 -0.12
CA GLY A 24 -11.60 -8.91 -1.27
C GLY A 24 -10.61 -8.05 -2.07
N ARG A 25 -9.97 -7.07 -1.41
CA ARG A 25 -9.07 -6.14 -2.08
C ARG A 25 -7.63 -6.64 -2.16
N PHE A 26 -7.34 -7.90 -1.82
CA PHE A 26 -5.98 -8.42 -1.91
C PHE A 26 -5.82 -9.58 -2.87
N HIS A 27 -4.70 -9.58 -3.59
CA HIS A 27 -4.23 -10.69 -4.40
C HIS A 27 -2.85 -11.11 -3.89
N LEU A 28 -2.64 -12.41 -3.70
CA LEU A 28 -1.33 -12.96 -3.41
C LEU A 28 -0.75 -13.52 -4.71
N LEU A 29 0.38 -12.98 -5.14
CA LEU A 29 1.09 -13.42 -6.35
C LEU A 29 2.58 -13.52 -6.03
N ASP A 30 3.17 -14.69 -6.28
CA ASP A 30 4.60 -14.95 -6.03
C ASP A 30 5.09 -14.56 -4.63
N GLY A 31 4.23 -14.73 -3.62
CA GLY A 31 4.52 -14.37 -2.23
C GLY A 31 4.40 -12.88 -1.90
N ILE A 32 4.01 -12.05 -2.86
CA ILE A 32 3.79 -10.61 -2.69
C ILE A 32 2.29 -10.34 -2.61
N LEU A 33 1.91 -9.55 -1.60
CA LEU A 33 0.53 -9.11 -1.44
C LEU A 33 0.29 -7.83 -2.26
N TYR A 34 -0.76 -7.82 -3.06
CA TYR A 34 -1.17 -6.68 -3.86
C TYR A 34 -2.54 -6.20 -3.42
N HIS A 35 -2.67 -4.89 -3.19
CA HIS A 35 -3.95 -4.25 -2.92
C HIS A 35 -4.57 -3.75 -4.23
N ARG A 36 -5.80 -4.21 -4.50
CA ARG A 36 -6.59 -3.87 -5.67
C ARG A 36 -7.65 -2.82 -5.32
N THR A 37 -7.71 -1.77 -6.13
CA THR A 37 -8.83 -0.82 -6.16
C THR A 37 -9.66 -1.03 -7.43
N LYS A 38 -10.66 -0.18 -7.67
CA LYS A 38 -11.47 -0.25 -8.90
C LYS A 38 -10.64 -0.11 -10.19
N SER A 39 -9.51 0.60 -10.12
CA SER A 39 -8.73 1.02 -11.30
C SER A 39 -7.25 0.65 -11.23
N THR A 40 -6.74 0.25 -10.06
CA THR A 40 -5.31 0.00 -9.84
C THR A 40 -5.07 -1.27 -9.04
N CYS A 41 -3.87 -1.83 -9.18
CA CYS A 41 -3.36 -2.93 -8.38
C CYS A 41 -1.93 -2.58 -7.97
N VAL A 42 -1.69 -2.39 -6.68
CA VAL A 42 -0.43 -1.86 -6.15
C VAL A 42 0.10 -2.75 -5.03
N MET A 43 1.39 -2.67 -4.74
CA MET A 43 2.00 -3.52 -3.72
C MET A 43 1.50 -3.14 -2.33
N ALA A 44 1.09 -4.12 -1.52
CA ALA A 44 0.73 -3.89 -0.14
C ALA A 44 1.98 -3.96 0.75
N LEU A 45 2.29 -2.88 1.46
CA LEU A 45 3.49 -2.76 2.29
C LEU A 45 3.14 -2.92 3.77
N THR A 46 3.86 -3.77 4.48
CA THR A 46 3.68 -4.01 5.92
C THR A 46 4.89 -3.56 6.74
N ASP A 47 6.06 -3.51 6.11
CA ASP A 47 7.33 -3.20 6.75
C ASP A 47 7.56 -1.68 6.80
N LYS A 48 7.81 -1.15 7.99
CA LYS A 48 7.99 0.30 8.20
C LYS A 48 9.23 0.85 7.52
N THR A 49 10.32 0.08 7.47
CA THR A 49 11.54 0.50 6.77
C THR A 49 11.28 0.60 5.27
N LEU A 50 10.57 -0.36 4.70
CA LEU A 50 10.18 -0.31 3.29
C LEU A 50 9.23 0.85 3.00
N ILE A 51 8.27 1.13 3.89
CA ILE A 51 7.39 2.30 3.78
C ILE A 51 8.22 3.59 3.80
N SER A 52 9.11 3.78 4.77
CA SER A 52 10.01 4.95 4.83
C SER A 52 10.89 5.09 3.59
N ASN A 53 11.41 3.99 3.05
CA ASN A 53 12.19 4.02 1.82
C ASN A 53 11.36 4.47 0.61
N ILE A 54 10.11 4.00 0.50
CA ILE A 54 9.20 4.44 -0.58
C ILE A 54 8.85 5.92 -0.44
N LEU A 55 8.59 6.39 0.79
CA LEU A 55 8.35 7.81 1.05
C LEU A 55 9.56 8.66 0.65
N ASN A 56 10.76 8.25 1.06
CA ASN A 56 12.01 8.91 0.66
C ASN A 56 12.20 8.92 -0.85
N GLU A 57 12.00 7.79 -1.55
CA GLU A 57 12.16 7.73 -3.00
C GLU A 57 11.13 8.59 -3.75
N CYS A 58 9.93 8.73 -3.19
CA CYS A 58 8.89 9.55 -3.79
C CYS A 58 9.08 11.05 -3.51
N HIS A 59 9.67 11.42 -2.36
CA HIS A 59 9.79 12.80 -1.89
C HIS A 59 11.21 13.40 -2.06
N ASP A 60 12.23 12.68 -1.60
CA ASP A 60 13.60 13.18 -1.38
C ASP A 60 14.59 12.76 -2.49
N SER A 61 14.24 11.77 -3.32
CA SER A 61 15.13 11.29 -4.37
C SER A 61 15.42 12.39 -5.38
N VAL A 62 16.70 12.65 -5.62
CA VAL A 62 17.18 13.62 -6.63
C VAL A 62 16.63 13.28 -8.02
N ALA A 63 16.33 12.00 -8.28
CA ALA A 63 15.71 11.52 -9.51
C ALA A 63 14.20 11.86 -9.64
N ALA A 64 13.53 12.22 -8.53
CA ALA A 64 12.12 12.62 -8.51
C ALA A 64 11.90 14.10 -8.87
N GLY A 65 12.94 14.93 -8.83
CA GLY A 65 12.91 16.31 -9.31
C GLY A 65 12.20 17.32 -8.40
N HIS A 66 12.42 17.24 -7.08
CA HIS A 66 11.76 18.08 -6.05
C HIS A 66 10.24 18.26 -6.28
N PRO A 67 9.47 17.18 -6.27
CA PRO A 67 8.03 17.24 -6.43
C PRO A 67 7.37 18.00 -5.26
N SER A 68 6.34 18.79 -5.55
CA SER A 68 5.39 19.25 -4.54
C SER A 68 4.70 18.06 -3.87
N GLU A 69 4.25 18.19 -2.62
CA GLU A 69 3.56 17.15 -1.83
C GLU A 69 2.50 16.37 -2.63
N ASP A 70 1.71 17.06 -3.46
CA ASP A 70 0.69 16.47 -4.33
C ASP A 70 1.25 15.45 -5.35
N LYS A 71 2.45 15.68 -5.90
CA LYS A 71 3.10 14.77 -6.87
C LYS A 71 3.72 13.56 -6.19
N THR A 72 4.19 13.73 -4.95
CA THR A 72 4.64 12.63 -4.09
C THR A 72 3.47 11.72 -3.77
N LEU A 73 2.31 12.30 -3.42
CA LEU A 73 1.08 11.57 -3.15
C LEU A 73 0.61 10.76 -4.38
N GLU A 74 0.59 11.37 -5.57
CA GLU A 74 0.22 10.68 -6.82
C GLU A 74 1.10 9.44 -7.07
N ARG A 75 2.43 9.55 -6.88
CA ARG A 75 3.36 8.43 -7.06
C ARG A 75 3.13 7.31 -6.06
N VAL A 76 3.00 7.64 -4.77
CA VAL A 76 2.77 6.66 -3.71
C VAL A 76 1.49 5.85 -3.99
N ILE A 77 0.40 6.53 -4.37
CA ILE A 77 -0.89 5.90 -4.71
C ILE A 77 -0.76 4.94 -5.91
N THR A 78 0.11 5.26 -6.87
CA THR A 78 0.29 4.43 -8.07
C THR A 78 1.18 3.21 -7.87
N CYS A 79 2.01 3.18 -6.82
CA CYS A 79 3.01 2.12 -6.63
C CYS A 79 2.72 1.22 -5.42
N SER A 80 2.11 1.76 -4.37
CA SER A 80 2.04 1.08 -3.07
C SER A 80 0.78 1.42 -2.28
N TRP A 81 0.45 0.56 -1.32
CA TRP A 81 -0.66 0.76 -0.39
C TRP A 81 -0.31 0.19 0.98
N TRP A 82 -0.70 0.90 2.04
CA TRP A 82 -0.70 0.39 3.40
C TRP A 82 -1.79 1.10 4.23
N PRO A 83 -2.23 0.54 5.37
CA PRO A 83 -3.13 1.25 6.27
C PRO A 83 -2.62 2.61 6.69
N ASN A 84 -3.48 3.62 6.64
CA ASN A 84 -3.15 5.01 7.01
C ASN A 84 -2.07 5.69 6.16
N TRP A 85 -1.76 5.17 4.96
CA TRP A 85 -0.75 5.75 4.07
C TRP A 85 -0.93 7.25 3.81
N GLN A 86 -2.16 7.75 3.74
CA GLN A 86 -2.45 9.18 3.57
C GLN A 86 -1.91 10.03 4.71
N LYS A 87 -2.06 9.53 5.95
CA LYS A 87 -1.57 10.20 7.14
C LYS A 87 -0.04 10.15 7.19
N ASP A 88 0.53 8.99 6.90
CA ASP A 88 1.99 8.80 6.91
C ASP A 88 2.68 9.66 5.84
N VAL A 89 2.07 9.84 4.65
CA VAL A 89 2.60 10.77 3.63
C VAL A 89 2.50 12.23 4.09
N ALA A 90 1.42 12.62 4.77
CA ALA A 90 1.24 13.99 5.24
C ALA A 90 2.15 14.35 6.44
N GLU A 91 2.58 13.36 7.22
CA GLU A 91 3.47 13.55 8.38
C GLU A 91 4.97 13.39 8.04
N TYR A 92 5.32 12.88 6.86
CA TYR A 92 6.69 12.67 6.39
C TYR A 92 7.27 13.94 5.75
#